data_AF-A0AAD8EVC5-F1
#
_entry.id   AF-A0AAD8EVC5-F1
#
_cell.length_a   1.000
_cell.length_b   1.000
_cell.length_c   1.000
_cell.angle_alpha   90.00
_cell.angle_beta   90.00
_cell.angle_gamma   90.00
#
_symmetry.space_group_name_H-M   'P 1'
#
loop_
_entity.id
_entity.type
_entity.pdbx_description
1 polymer ?
#
loop_
_entity_poly.entity_id
_entity_poly.type
_entity_poly.pdbx_seq_one_letter_code
_entity_poly.pdbx_strand_id
1 'polypeptide(L)'
;MKRIDDQINSKSINDLIGNSQDGVGLTGLSNSSDAIDEQAQDSGDSYRCPKPTITTDGNTVVKSYPYWSWVPCYDCGRARPPRCHHCPVCRTCVLKRDHHCFFAGSCVGYRNHRFFFVFLVYAFIGCAYATLHGFPYIAFYLWQDMSFLDICFPISVVRFLLGYVSFHVTLSVTTLTLLIYFDFLTLTFIGAHSYLIYKGTTSFEKAFLKSSLEIKDTRTLKQKIRTVLGPYWALTFIAPTHFVFEPEENPITWPSIVVSKH
;
A
#
# COMPACT_ATOMS: atom_id res chain seq x y z
N MET A 1 25.98 -7.73 9.65
CA MET A 1 24.55 -7.94 9.34
C MET A 1 24.47 -8.30 7.85
N LYS A 2 24.04 -9.52 7.46
CA LYS A 2 23.86 -9.86 6.03
C LYS A 2 22.89 -8.85 5.41
N ARG A 3 23.15 -8.35 4.19
CA ARG A 3 22.22 -7.43 3.52
C ARG A 3 20.87 -8.13 3.38
N ILE A 4 19.75 -7.40 3.49
CA ILE A 4 18.39 -7.95 3.38
C ILE A 4 18.25 -8.81 2.12
N ASP A 5 18.85 -8.36 1.02
CA ASP A 5 18.81 -9.06 -0.26
C ASP A 5 19.61 -10.38 -0.20
N ASP A 6 20.71 -10.47 0.56
CA ASP A 6 21.44 -11.73 0.77
C ASP A 6 20.56 -12.76 1.51
N GLN A 7 19.77 -12.30 2.48
CA GLN A 7 18.88 -13.19 3.24
C GLN A 7 17.72 -13.70 2.38
N ILE A 8 17.16 -12.86 1.52
CA ILE A 8 16.11 -13.25 0.58
C ILE A 8 16.66 -14.20 -0.49
N ASN A 9 17.82 -13.86 -1.07
CA ASN A 9 18.43 -14.65 -2.14
C ASN A 9 19.04 -15.97 -1.63
N SER A 10 19.32 -16.08 -0.33
CA SER A 10 19.77 -17.34 0.29
C SER A 10 18.69 -18.40 0.44
N LYS A 11 17.41 -18.07 0.19
CA LYS A 11 16.29 -19.04 0.22
C LYS A 11 15.69 -19.21 -1.17
N SER A 12 15.91 -20.39 -1.74
CA SER A 12 15.29 -20.82 -2.98
C SER A 12 13.85 -21.31 -2.75
N ILE A 13 13.02 -21.26 -3.79
CA ILE A 13 11.74 -21.98 -3.81
C ILE A 13 11.97 -23.48 -3.55
N ASN A 14 13.07 -24.04 -4.04
CA ASN A 14 13.41 -25.45 -3.85
C ASN A 14 13.64 -25.80 -2.37
N ASP A 15 14.13 -24.87 -1.56
CA ASP A 15 14.32 -25.08 -0.11
C ASP A 15 12.98 -25.20 0.63
N LEU A 16 11.93 -24.56 0.10
CA LEU A 16 10.57 -24.64 0.66
C LEU A 16 9.82 -25.87 0.17
N ILE A 17 10.16 -26.38 -1.02
CA ILE A 17 9.49 -27.52 -1.64
C ILE A 17 10.17 -28.85 -1.23
N GLY A 18 11.50 -28.88 -1.14
CA GLY A 18 12.33 -30.07 -0.90
C GLY A 18 12.40 -30.57 0.54
N ASN A 19 11.65 -29.95 1.47
CA ASN A 19 11.58 -30.36 2.87
C ASN A 19 10.34 -31.22 3.21
N SER A 20 9.63 -31.79 2.22
CA SER A 20 8.78 -32.96 2.50
C SER A 20 9.65 -34.22 2.47
N GLN A 21 9.64 -34.97 3.57
CA GLN A 21 10.53 -36.08 3.92
C GLN A 21 10.50 -37.33 3.03
N ASP A 22 10.12 -37.25 1.76
CA ASP A 22 10.08 -38.40 0.87
C ASP A 22 11.00 -38.15 -0.32
N GLY A 23 12.18 -38.80 -0.30
CA GLY A 23 13.23 -38.69 -1.31
C GLY A 23 12.82 -39.27 -2.67
N VAL A 24 11.97 -38.54 -3.41
CA VAL A 24 11.53 -38.90 -4.76
C VAL A 24 11.87 -37.74 -5.71
N GLY A 25 12.53 -38.06 -6.82
CA GLY A 25 12.97 -37.10 -7.82
C GLY A 25 11.83 -36.23 -8.35
N LEU A 26 12.01 -34.90 -8.25
CA LEU A 26 11.07 -33.91 -8.74
C LEU A 26 11.12 -33.82 -10.28
N THR A 27 10.30 -34.60 -10.96
CA THR A 27 10.03 -34.40 -12.40
C THR A 27 8.78 -33.55 -12.56
N GLY A 28 8.96 -32.26 -12.88
CA GLY A 28 7.88 -31.39 -13.38
C GLY A 28 7.23 -30.49 -12.33
N LEU A 29 7.87 -29.34 -12.06
CA LEU A 29 7.15 -28.16 -11.56
C LEU A 29 6.45 -27.51 -12.77
N SER A 30 5.24 -27.94 -13.10
CA SER A 30 4.45 -27.28 -14.14
C SER A 30 3.63 -26.16 -13.54
N ASN A 31 3.92 -24.91 -13.93
CA ASN A 31 2.90 -23.87 -13.93
C ASN A 31 1.94 -24.23 -15.07
N SER A 32 0.84 -24.92 -14.79
CA SER A 32 -0.22 -25.02 -15.79
C SER A 32 -0.94 -23.67 -15.87
N SER A 33 -0.43 -22.79 -16.73
CA SER A 33 -1.19 -21.65 -17.25
C SER A 33 -2.36 -22.08 -18.15
N ASP A 34 -2.43 -23.37 -18.49
CA ASP A 34 -3.27 -23.87 -19.59
C ASP A 34 -4.46 -24.73 -19.14
N ALA A 35 -4.82 -24.69 -17.85
CA ALA A 35 -6.12 -25.15 -17.39
C ALA A 35 -6.94 -23.92 -16.97
N ILE A 36 -7.55 -23.27 -17.96
CA ILE A 36 -8.71 -22.41 -17.72
C ILE A 36 -9.81 -23.37 -17.26
N ASP A 37 -9.92 -23.55 -15.94
CA ASP A 37 -11.17 -24.04 -15.37
C ASP A 37 -12.07 -22.83 -15.15
N GLU A 38 -13.02 -22.68 -16.06
CA GLU A 38 -13.93 -21.55 -16.23
C GLU A 38 -15.08 -21.54 -15.19
N GLN A 39 -14.87 -22.14 -14.01
CA GLN A 39 -15.91 -22.30 -12.98
C GLN A 39 -15.48 -21.99 -11.54
N ALA A 40 -14.42 -21.20 -11.33
CA ALA A 40 -14.22 -20.57 -10.02
C ALA A 40 -15.07 -19.29 -9.92
N GLN A 41 -16.37 -19.48 -9.65
CA GLN A 41 -17.25 -18.40 -9.22
C GLN A 41 -16.63 -17.64 -8.03
N ASP A 42 -16.50 -16.33 -8.25
CA ASP A 42 -16.59 -15.25 -7.27
C ASP A 42 -16.59 -15.66 -5.79
N SER A 43 -15.40 -15.62 -5.19
CA SER A 43 -15.25 -15.65 -3.74
C SER A 43 -14.04 -14.83 -3.32
N GLY A 44 -14.04 -13.53 -3.61
CA GLY A 44 -13.33 -12.47 -2.85
C GLY A 44 -11.82 -12.57 -2.55
N ASP A 45 -11.14 -13.66 -2.90
CA ASP A 45 -9.76 -13.97 -2.53
C ASP A 45 -8.81 -13.44 -3.60
N SER A 46 -8.72 -12.12 -3.71
CA SER A 46 -7.66 -11.50 -4.50
C SER A 46 -6.36 -11.69 -3.74
N TYR A 47 -5.52 -12.67 -4.10
CA TYR A 47 -4.08 -12.61 -4.38
C TYR A 47 -3.63 -14.00 -4.86
N ARG A 48 -3.57 -14.17 -6.18
CA ARG A 48 -3.10 -15.39 -6.85
C ARG A 48 -1.61 -15.60 -6.57
N CYS A 49 -1.24 -16.17 -5.43
CA CYS A 49 -0.19 -17.18 -5.52
C CYS A 49 -0.90 -18.46 -5.95
N PRO A 50 -0.58 -19.02 -7.13
CA PRO A 50 -1.00 -20.39 -7.45
C PRO A 50 -0.66 -21.26 -6.24
N LYS A 51 -1.66 -21.97 -5.69
CA LYS A 51 -1.36 -22.99 -4.69
C LYS A 51 -0.51 -24.03 -5.43
N PRO A 52 0.74 -24.31 -5.03
CA PRO A 52 1.53 -25.31 -5.73
C PRO A 52 0.76 -26.61 -5.82
N THR A 53 0.61 -27.06 -7.04
CA THR A 53 0.22 -28.42 -7.36
C THR A 53 1.50 -29.22 -7.46
N ILE A 54 1.77 -30.08 -6.48
CA ILE A 54 2.86 -31.04 -6.56
C ILE A 54 2.27 -32.37 -7.00
N THR A 55 2.71 -32.87 -8.15
CA THR A 55 2.32 -34.20 -8.62
C THR A 55 3.34 -35.21 -8.09
N THR A 56 2.94 -36.01 -7.10
CA THR A 56 3.73 -37.15 -6.62
C THR A 56 2.98 -38.43 -7.00
N ASP A 57 3.63 -39.32 -7.75
CA ASP A 57 3.08 -40.64 -8.14
C ASP A 57 1.66 -40.59 -8.75
N GLY A 58 1.40 -39.61 -9.62
CA GLY A 58 0.10 -39.42 -10.28
C GLY A 58 -0.96 -38.70 -9.44
N ASN A 59 -0.67 -38.39 -8.17
CA ASN A 59 -1.57 -37.63 -7.30
C ASN A 59 -1.17 -36.14 -7.23
N THR A 60 -2.15 -35.29 -7.50
CA THR A 60 -2.06 -33.82 -7.50
C THR A 60 -2.33 -33.29 -6.09
N VAL A 61 -1.28 -32.85 -5.38
CA VAL A 61 -1.41 -32.29 -4.02
C VAL A 61 -1.35 -30.77 -4.08
N VAL A 62 -2.44 -30.11 -3.70
CA VAL A 62 -2.51 -28.65 -3.55
C VAL A 62 -1.96 -28.25 -2.17
N LYS A 63 -0.75 -27.67 -2.13
CA LYS A 63 -0.16 -27.18 -0.86
C LYS A 63 -0.60 -25.75 -0.56
N SER A 64 -1.07 -25.51 0.67
CA SER A 64 -1.29 -24.17 1.23
C SER A 64 -0.19 -23.83 2.23
N TYR A 65 0.20 -22.56 2.29
CA TYR A 65 1.21 -22.08 3.24
C TYR A 65 0.56 -21.13 4.25
N PRO A 66 0.90 -21.20 5.54
CA PRO A 66 0.40 -20.26 6.52
C PRO A 66 0.94 -18.85 6.23
N TYR A 67 0.10 -17.82 6.42
CA TYR A 67 0.46 -16.41 6.17
C TYR A 67 1.76 -15.99 6.87
N TRP A 68 1.98 -16.48 8.08
CA TRP A 68 3.15 -16.17 8.91
C TRP A 68 4.33 -17.12 8.68
N SER A 69 4.58 -17.48 7.43
CA SER A 69 5.71 -18.33 7.02
C SER A 69 6.36 -17.84 5.72
N TRP A 70 7.47 -18.46 5.35
CA TRP A 70 8.04 -18.25 4.02
C TRP A 70 7.17 -18.97 2.99
N VAL A 71 6.75 -18.23 1.96
CA VAL A 71 5.87 -18.74 0.90
C VAL A 71 6.61 -18.61 -0.43
N PRO A 72 6.47 -19.55 -1.38
CA PRO A 72 7.01 -19.36 -2.72
C PRO A 72 6.26 -18.25 -3.47
N CYS A 73 6.96 -17.55 -4.36
CA CYS A 73 6.38 -16.68 -5.38
C CYS A 73 6.84 -17.14 -6.76
N TYR A 74 5.94 -17.79 -7.50
CA TYR A 74 6.24 -18.38 -8.81
C TYR A 74 6.56 -17.32 -9.87
N ASP A 75 5.86 -16.18 -9.86
CA ASP A 75 6.10 -15.09 -10.81
C ASP A 75 7.52 -14.50 -10.69
N CYS A 76 8.10 -14.52 -9.48
CA CYS A 76 9.45 -14.03 -9.24
C CYS A 76 10.51 -15.14 -9.09
N GLY A 77 10.12 -16.42 -9.09
CA GLY A 77 11.03 -17.54 -8.88
C GLY A 77 11.77 -17.53 -7.53
N ARG A 78 11.22 -16.90 -6.49
CA ARG A 78 11.89 -16.75 -5.17
C ARG A 78 10.97 -17.02 -3.99
N ALA A 79 11.55 -17.37 -2.86
CA ALA A 79 10.85 -17.42 -1.58
C ALA A 79 10.58 -16.00 -1.07
N ARG A 80 9.35 -15.73 -0.63
CA ARG A 80 8.95 -14.45 -0.02
C ARG A 80 8.75 -14.63 1.50
N PRO A 81 9.29 -13.73 2.33
CA PRO A 81 9.11 -13.78 3.78
C PRO A 81 7.68 -13.35 4.20
N PRO A 82 7.30 -13.55 5.48
CA PRO A 82 6.04 -13.05 6.01
C PRO A 82 5.81 -11.55 5.71
N ARG A 83 4.55 -11.19 5.45
CA ARG A 83 4.10 -9.83 5.05
C ARG A 83 4.66 -9.31 3.72
N CYS A 84 5.41 -10.12 2.97
CA CYS A 84 5.81 -9.81 1.61
C CYS A 84 4.77 -10.30 0.61
N HIS A 85 4.42 -9.48 -0.37
CA HIS A 85 3.40 -9.81 -1.38
C HIS A 85 3.86 -9.43 -2.78
N HIS A 86 3.56 -10.29 -3.75
CA HIS A 86 3.79 -10.00 -5.17
C HIS A 86 2.77 -8.99 -5.67
N CYS A 87 3.25 -7.89 -6.27
CA CYS A 87 2.38 -6.92 -6.95
C CYS A 87 2.37 -7.22 -8.45
N PRO A 88 1.22 -7.60 -9.04
CA PRO A 88 1.12 -7.87 -10.48
C PRO A 88 1.43 -6.65 -11.35
N VAL A 89 1.11 -5.44 -10.86
CA VAL A 89 1.37 -4.18 -11.57
C VAL A 89 2.86 -3.87 -11.60
N CYS A 90 3.55 -3.95 -10.46
CA CYS A 90 5.00 -3.73 -10.37
C CYS A 90 5.84 -4.95 -10.79
N ARG A 91 5.21 -6.12 -11.00
CA ARG A 91 5.83 -7.42 -11.31
C ARG A 91 6.99 -7.79 -10.37
N THR A 92 6.84 -7.48 -9.08
CA THR A 92 7.87 -7.75 -8.08
C THR A 92 7.27 -7.99 -6.70
N CYS A 93 8.02 -8.72 -5.86
CA CYS A 93 7.68 -8.94 -4.46
C CYS A 93 8.08 -7.73 -3.64
N VAL A 94 7.14 -7.17 -2.88
CA VAL A 94 7.36 -5.98 -2.05
C VAL A 94 7.30 -6.40 -0.58
N LEU A 95 8.36 -6.08 0.18
CA LEU A 95 8.44 -6.33 1.62
C LEU A 95 7.46 -5.44 2.38
N LYS A 96 6.79 -5.99 3.41
CA LYS A 96 5.73 -5.29 4.18
C LYS A 96 4.78 -4.53 3.23
N ARG A 97 4.33 -5.18 2.15
CA ARG A 97 3.55 -4.51 1.09
C ARG A 97 2.25 -3.99 1.69
N ASP A 98 2.00 -2.70 1.53
CA ASP A 98 0.77 -2.08 1.97
C ASP A 98 -0.25 -2.08 0.82
N HIS A 99 0.08 -1.39 -0.27
CA HIS A 99 -0.76 -1.32 -1.47
C HIS A 99 0.08 -0.92 -2.71
N HIS A 100 -0.53 -1.02 -3.89
CA HIS A 100 -0.02 -0.34 -5.09
C HIS A 100 -0.71 1.01 -5.18
N CYS A 101 0.06 2.10 -5.11
CA CYS A 101 -0.51 3.44 -5.17
C CYS A 101 -0.47 3.93 -6.62
N PHE A 102 -1.64 4.05 -7.24
CA PHE A 102 -1.75 4.55 -8.62
C PHE A 102 -1.28 6.00 -8.74
N PHE A 103 -1.49 6.83 -7.71
CA PHE A 103 -1.05 8.22 -7.69
C PHE A 103 0.48 8.36 -7.62
N ALA A 104 1.15 7.46 -6.88
CA ALA A 104 2.60 7.46 -6.77
C ALA A 104 3.28 6.61 -7.86
N GLY A 105 2.51 5.97 -8.75
CA GLY A 105 3.02 5.06 -9.79
C GLY A 105 3.87 3.90 -9.25
N SER A 106 3.75 3.56 -7.96
CA SER A 106 4.65 2.62 -7.29
C SER A 106 3.98 1.93 -6.11
N CYS A 107 4.53 0.77 -5.72
CA CYS A 107 4.09 0.10 -4.51
C CYS A 107 4.58 0.82 -3.25
N VAL A 108 3.70 0.96 -2.27
CA VAL A 108 4.03 1.41 -0.92
C VAL A 108 4.31 0.17 -0.06
N GLY A 109 5.47 0.13 0.56
CA GLY A 109 5.90 -0.97 1.43
C GLY A 109 7.06 -0.56 2.33
N TYR A 110 7.80 -1.55 2.86
CA TYR A 110 8.84 -1.33 3.86
C TYR A 110 9.83 -0.21 3.52
N ARG A 111 10.34 -0.17 2.28
CA ARG A 111 11.41 0.74 1.86
C ARG A 111 10.95 2.19 1.64
N ASN A 112 9.66 2.42 1.37
CA ASN A 112 9.16 3.75 0.98
C ASN A 112 7.90 4.23 1.73
N HIS A 113 7.38 3.46 2.70
CA HIS A 113 6.22 3.87 3.48
C HIS A 113 6.44 5.22 4.19
N ARG A 114 7.67 5.50 4.64
CA ARG A 114 8.03 6.83 5.20
C ARG A 114 7.82 7.97 4.21
N PHE A 115 8.28 7.80 2.98
CA PHE A 115 8.25 8.85 1.96
C PHE A 115 6.81 9.08 1.54
N PHE A 116 6.04 8.00 1.41
CA PHE A 116 4.61 8.08 1.15
C PHE A 116 3.86 8.84 2.26
N PHE A 117 4.11 8.52 3.53
CA PHE A 117 3.44 9.20 4.64
C PHE A 117 3.81 10.69 4.72
N VAL A 118 5.10 11.02 4.53
CA VAL A 118 5.56 12.41 4.51
C VAL A 118 5.00 13.16 3.29
N PHE A 119 4.92 12.52 2.12
CA PHE A 119 4.26 13.05 0.95
C PHE A 119 2.79 13.42 1.25
N LEU A 120 2.03 12.56 1.92
CA LEU A 120 0.64 12.86 2.29
C LEU A 120 0.54 14.10 3.18
N VAL A 121 1.40 14.21 4.19
CA VAL A 121 1.43 15.36 5.11
C VAL A 121 1.78 16.65 4.37
N TYR A 122 2.78 16.62 3.49
CA TYR A 122 3.15 17.80 2.70
C TYR A 122 2.11 18.17 1.65
N ALA A 123 1.46 17.19 1.02
CA ALA A 123 0.36 17.43 0.11
C ALA A 123 -0.80 18.15 0.81
N PHE A 124 -1.15 17.72 2.03
CA PHE A 124 -2.15 18.41 2.85
C PHE A 124 -1.72 19.84 3.22
N ILE A 125 -0.49 20.04 3.70
CA ILE A 125 -0.01 21.38 4.08
C ILE A 125 -0.04 22.33 2.86
N GLY A 126 0.42 21.87 1.71
CA GLY A 126 0.42 22.66 0.47
C GLY A 126 -0.99 23.00 -0.02
N CYS A 127 -1.89 22.02 -0.03
CA CYS A 127 -3.28 22.24 -0.42
C CYS A 127 -3.99 23.18 0.56
N ALA A 128 -3.86 22.94 1.86
CA ALA A 128 -4.46 23.78 2.90
C ALA A 128 -3.93 25.22 2.83
N TYR A 129 -2.64 25.42 2.58
CA TYR A 129 -2.07 26.75 2.36
C TYR A 129 -2.72 27.46 1.17
N ALA A 130 -2.84 26.78 0.02
CA ALA A 130 -3.50 27.34 -1.16
C ALA A 130 -4.99 27.63 -0.91
N THR A 131 -5.71 26.72 -0.22
CA THR A 131 -7.11 26.88 0.19
C THR A 131 -7.28 28.11 1.08
N LEU A 132 -6.43 28.28 2.10
CA LEU A 132 -6.47 29.42 3.04
C LEU A 132 -6.29 30.77 2.34
N HIS A 133 -5.48 30.83 1.29
CA HIS A 133 -5.30 32.04 0.48
C HIS A 133 -6.38 32.23 -0.60
N GLY A 134 -6.94 31.13 -1.11
CA GLY A 134 -8.00 31.16 -2.13
C GLY A 134 -9.33 31.72 -1.61
N PHE A 135 -9.70 31.41 -0.36
CA PHE A 135 -10.91 31.94 0.26
C PHE A 135 -11.01 33.48 0.29
N PRO A 136 -10.04 34.22 0.89
CA PRO A 136 -10.09 35.67 0.90
C PRO A 136 -9.97 36.25 -0.50
N TYR A 137 -9.24 35.60 -1.40
CA TYR A 137 -9.16 36.04 -2.79
C TYR A 137 -10.53 36.08 -3.47
N ILE A 138 -11.31 35.00 -3.36
CA ILE A 138 -12.67 34.96 -3.91
C ILE A 138 -13.57 35.99 -3.20
N ALA A 139 -13.51 36.05 -1.87
CA ALA A 139 -14.39 36.92 -1.07
C ALA A 139 -14.16 38.42 -1.33
N PHE A 140 -12.91 38.86 -1.49
CA PHE A 140 -12.59 40.28 -1.65
C PHE A 140 -12.56 40.74 -3.10
N TYR A 141 -12.15 39.89 -4.05
CA TYR A 141 -11.90 40.31 -5.43
C TYR A 141 -12.91 39.80 -6.44
N LEU A 142 -13.54 38.64 -6.21
CA LEU A 142 -14.42 38.01 -7.20
C LEU A 142 -15.90 38.00 -6.79
N TRP A 143 -16.21 38.27 -5.52
CA TRP A 143 -17.57 38.16 -4.98
C TRP A 143 -18.59 39.04 -5.72
N GLN A 144 -18.20 40.24 -6.16
CA GLN A 144 -19.10 41.15 -6.88
C GLN A 144 -19.44 40.66 -8.30
N ASP A 145 -18.58 39.82 -8.88
CA ASP A 145 -18.71 39.31 -10.24
C ASP A 145 -19.37 37.92 -10.30
N MET A 146 -19.80 37.37 -9.16
CA MET A 146 -20.34 36.02 -9.06
C MET A 146 -21.65 35.95 -8.26
N SER A 147 -22.47 34.96 -8.59
CA SER A 147 -23.63 34.58 -7.77
C SER A 147 -23.21 33.60 -6.68
N PHE A 148 -23.98 33.51 -5.59
CA PHE A 148 -23.80 32.46 -4.58
C PHE A 148 -23.81 31.04 -5.19
N LEU A 149 -24.60 30.82 -6.25
CA LEU A 149 -24.67 29.53 -6.93
C LEU A 149 -23.36 29.15 -7.63
N ASP A 150 -22.53 30.12 -7.99
CA ASP A 150 -21.25 29.88 -8.66
C ASP A 150 -20.22 29.19 -7.75
N ILE A 151 -20.43 29.16 -6.43
CA ILE A 151 -19.59 28.38 -5.48
C ILE A 151 -19.65 26.88 -5.77
N CYS A 152 -20.77 26.40 -6.34
CA CYS A 152 -20.91 25.02 -6.74
C CYS A 152 -20.21 24.82 -8.11
N PHE A 153 -19.07 24.11 -8.13
CA PHE A 153 -18.24 24.01 -9.33
C PHE A 153 -19.01 23.61 -10.62
N PRO A 154 -19.94 22.63 -10.62
CA PRO A 154 -20.64 22.25 -11.84
C PRO A 154 -21.51 23.40 -12.36
N ILE A 155 -22.10 24.16 -11.44
CA ILE A 155 -22.93 25.33 -11.78
C ILE A 155 -22.05 26.45 -12.36
N SER A 156 -20.88 26.71 -11.76
CA SER A 156 -19.92 27.69 -12.26
C SER A 156 -19.48 27.39 -13.70
N VAL A 157 -19.20 26.12 -14.00
CA VAL A 157 -18.81 25.68 -15.35
C VAL A 157 -19.96 25.89 -16.33
N VAL A 158 -21.19 25.49 -15.99
CA VAL A 158 -22.36 25.69 -16.87
C VAL A 158 -22.60 27.18 -17.13
N ARG A 159 -22.53 28.02 -16.09
CA ARG A 159 -22.74 29.48 -16.22
C ARG A 159 -21.64 30.14 -17.05
N PHE A 160 -20.40 29.67 -16.96
CA PHE A 160 -19.33 30.09 -17.87
C PHE A 160 -19.62 29.70 -19.33
N LEU A 161 -20.02 28.45 -19.59
CA LEU A 161 -20.34 27.99 -20.94
C LEU A 161 -21.50 28.77 -21.58
N LEU A 162 -22.43 29.26 -20.76
CA LEU A 162 -23.55 30.11 -21.18
C LEU A 162 -23.17 31.61 -21.27
N GLY A 163 -21.94 31.99 -20.93
CA GLY A 163 -21.45 33.37 -20.99
C GLY A 163 -21.85 34.28 -19.82
N TYR A 164 -22.41 33.72 -18.74
CA TYR A 164 -22.84 34.50 -17.57
C TYR A 164 -21.72 34.84 -16.58
N VAL A 165 -20.61 34.10 -16.61
CA VAL A 165 -19.49 34.24 -15.67
C VAL A 165 -18.17 34.22 -16.44
N SER A 166 -17.19 35.01 -16.02
CA SER A 166 -15.89 35.07 -16.67
C SER A 166 -15.07 33.79 -16.44
N PHE A 167 -14.22 33.44 -17.41
CA PHE A 167 -13.32 32.29 -17.30
C PHE A 167 -12.47 32.32 -16.01
N HIS A 168 -12.01 33.51 -15.62
CA HIS A 168 -11.18 33.71 -14.43
C HIS A 168 -11.90 33.35 -13.13
N VAL A 169 -13.18 33.75 -13.00
CA VAL A 169 -14.01 33.40 -11.84
C VAL A 169 -14.24 31.90 -11.80
N THR A 170 -14.63 31.29 -12.92
CA THR A 170 -14.87 29.84 -12.98
C THR A 170 -13.62 29.03 -12.70
N LEU A 171 -12.46 29.44 -13.21
CA LEU A 171 -11.18 28.81 -12.91
C LEU A 171 -10.83 28.91 -11.43
N SER A 172 -10.99 30.10 -10.84
CA SER A 172 -10.68 30.36 -9.42
C SER A 172 -11.57 29.53 -8.49
N VAL A 173 -12.90 29.51 -8.74
CA VAL A 173 -13.83 28.72 -7.94
C VAL A 173 -13.58 27.24 -8.13
N THR A 174 -13.43 26.75 -9.37
CA THR A 174 -13.15 25.33 -9.63
C THR A 174 -11.87 24.89 -8.91
N THR A 175 -10.82 25.72 -8.96
CA THR A 175 -9.56 25.44 -8.27
C THR A 175 -9.76 25.36 -6.75
N LEU A 176 -10.45 26.34 -6.14
CA LEU A 176 -10.70 26.31 -4.70
C LEU A 176 -11.55 25.10 -4.29
N THR A 177 -12.59 24.77 -5.04
CA THR A 177 -13.43 23.60 -4.77
C THR A 177 -12.62 22.31 -4.84
N LEU A 178 -11.79 22.14 -5.88
CA LEU A 178 -10.90 20.98 -6.00
C LEU A 178 -9.91 20.91 -4.84
N LEU A 179 -9.28 22.02 -4.46
CA LEU A 179 -8.35 22.07 -3.32
C LEU A 179 -9.02 21.61 -2.02
N ILE A 180 -10.25 22.07 -1.74
CA ILE A 180 -11.02 21.62 -0.57
C ILE A 180 -11.26 20.10 -0.61
N TYR A 181 -11.64 19.54 -1.77
CA TYR A 181 -11.79 18.09 -1.90
C TYR A 181 -10.47 17.34 -1.68
N PHE A 182 -9.35 17.87 -2.18
CA PHE A 182 -8.02 17.32 -1.95
C PHE A 182 -7.60 17.41 -0.47
N ASP A 183 -7.95 18.47 0.25
CA ASP A 183 -7.71 18.61 1.69
C ASP A 183 -8.43 17.49 2.48
N PHE A 184 -9.71 17.25 2.19
CA PHE A 184 -10.46 16.15 2.83
C PHE A 184 -9.88 14.78 2.47
N LEU A 185 -9.52 14.55 1.22
CA LEU A 185 -8.95 13.29 0.74
C LEU A 185 -7.60 13.00 1.43
N THR A 186 -6.69 13.98 1.43
CA THR A 186 -5.37 13.84 2.05
C THR A 186 -5.47 13.64 3.55
N LEU A 187 -6.36 14.37 4.24
CA LEU A 187 -6.63 14.17 5.67
C LEU A 187 -7.16 12.77 5.96
N THR A 188 -8.05 12.24 5.13
CA THR A 188 -8.56 10.86 5.24
C THR A 188 -7.43 9.84 5.10
N PHE A 189 -6.54 10.01 4.11
CA PHE A 189 -5.39 9.12 3.94
C PHE A 189 -4.37 9.22 5.08
N ILE A 190 -4.08 10.43 5.58
CA ILE A 190 -3.22 10.63 6.76
C ILE A 190 -3.83 9.91 7.96
N GLY A 191 -5.13 10.06 8.20
CA GLY A 191 -5.84 9.38 9.29
C GLY A 191 -5.81 7.86 9.15
N ALA A 192 -6.08 7.34 7.96
CA ALA A 192 -6.05 5.91 7.67
C ALA A 192 -4.65 5.31 7.90
N HIS A 193 -3.60 5.93 7.36
CA HIS A 193 -2.22 5.46 7.56
C HIS A 193 -1.76 5.63 9.01
N SER A 194 -2.15 6.72 9.69
CA SER A 194 -1.87 6.90 11.12
C SER A 194 -2.49 5.78 11.96
N TYR A 195 -3.72 5.38 11.64
CA TYR A 195 -4.39 4.24 12.29
C TYR A 195 -3.67 2.91 12.03
N LEU A 196 -3.22 2.67 10.80
CA LEU A 196 -2.44 1.46 10.46
C LEU A 196 -1.12 1.41 11.22
N ILE A 197 -0.40 2.54 11.32
CA ILE A 197 0.83 2.68 12.10
C ILE A 197 0.56 2.43 13.59
N TYR A 198 -0.51 3.03 14.14
CA TYR A 198 -0.93 2.82 15.53
C TYR A 198 -1.20 1.34 15.83
N LYS A 199 -1.86 0.63 14.91
CA LYS A 199 -2.12 -0.81 15.05
C LYS A 199 -0.88 -1.67 14.77
N GLY A 200 0.06 -1.22 13.93
CA GLY A 200 1.22 -2.01 13.49
C GLY A 200 0.92 -2.93 12.29
N THR A 201 -0.20 -2.67 11.61
CA THR A 201 -0.75 -3.50 10.52
C THR A 201 -0.62 -2.78 9.18
N THR A 202 -0.73 -3.53 8.09
CA THR A 202 -0.83 -3.00 6.72
C THR A 202 -2.29 -2.94 6.27
N SER A 203 -2.57 -2.12 5.26
CA SER A 203 -3.87 -2.07 4.58
C SER A 203 -4.28 -3.45 4.08
N PHE A 204 -3.32 -4.21 3.54
CA PHE A 204 -3.52 -5.57 3.08
C PHE A 204 -4.02 -6.49 4.21
N GLU A 205 -3.33 -6.51 5.35
CA GLU A 205 -3.71 -7.36 6.49
C GLU A 205 -5.10 -7.02 7.01
N LYS A 206 -5.43 -5.73 7.09
CA LYS A 206 -6.75 -5.27 7.53
C LYS A 206 -7.86 -5.65 6.56
N ALA A 207 -7.59 -5.60 5.25
CA ALA A 207 -8.58 -5.87 4.22
C ALA A 207 -8.83 -7.37 4.02
N PHE A 208 -7.77 -8.19 4.02
CA PHE A 208 -7.85 -9.58 3.57
C PHE A 208 -7.69 -10.62 4.67
N LEU A 209 -7.11 -10.28 5.82
CA LEU A 209 -6.80 -11.26 6.87
C LEU A 209 -7.58 -11.07 8.15
N LYS A 210 -8.29 -9.94 8.30
CA LYS A 210 -9.00 -9.58 9.54
C LYS A 210 -10.03 -10.64 9.99
N SER A 211 -10.64 -11.37 9.05
CA SER A 211 -11.62 -12.42 9.38
C SER A 211 -11.00 -13.75 9.80
N SER A 212 -9.73 -14.00 9.44
CA SER A 212 -9.08 -15.30 9.62
C SER A 212 -7.95 -15.28 10.64
N LEU A 213 -7.32 -14.12 10.85
CA LEU A 213 -6.15 -13.95 11.69
C LEU A 213 -6.24 -12.67 12.52
N GLU A 214 -5.91 -12.80 13.80
CA GLU A 214 -5.61 -11.67 14.67
C GLU A 214 -4.11 -11.40 14.63
N ILE A 215 -3.75 -10.19 14.18
CA ILE A 215 -2.36 -9.72 14.12
C ILE A 215 -2.17 -8.65 15.18
N LYS A 216 -1.41 -8.97 16.23
CA LYS A 216 -1.15 -8.07 17.36
C LYS A 216 0.31 -7.64 17.39
N ASP A 217 0.54 -6.34 17.24
CA ASP A 217 1.85 -5.74 17.42
C ASP A 217 2.05 -5.32 18.88
N THR A 218 3.00 -5.95 19.57
CA THR A 218 3.26 -5.78 21.01
C THR A 218 4.08 -4.53 21.34
N ARG A 219 4.55 -3.79 20.33
CA ARG A 219 5.36 -2.60 20.52
C ARG A 219 4.57 -1.43 21.08
N THR A 220 5.27 -0.52 21.75
CA THR A 220 4.75 0.79 22.13
C THR A 220 4.50 1.66 20.89
N LEU A 221 3.63 2.67 21.01
CA LEU A 221 3.36 3.61 19.92
C LEU A 221 4.63 4.29 19.39
N LYS A 222 5.54 4.69 20.28
CA LYS A 222 6.84 5.30 19.93
C LYS A 222 7.68 4.37 19.05
N GLN A 223 7.74 3.09 19.40
CA GLN A 223 8.45 2.09 18.60
C GLN A 223 7.77 1.88 17.24
N LYS A 224 6.43 1.78 17.20
CA LYS A 224 5.69 1.64 15.94
C LYS A 224 5.96 2.80 14.98
N ILE A 225 5.95 4.04 15.48
CA ILE A 225 6.30 5.23 14.68
C ILE A 225 7.71 5.13 14.13
N ARG A 226 8.71 4.76 14.96
CA ARG A 226 10.10 4.59 14.55
C ARG A 226 10.30 3.51 13.49
N THR A 227 9.46 2.49 13.48
CA THR A 227 9.52 1.40 12.48
C THR A 227 9.05 1.81 11.10
N VAL A 228 8.44 3.00 10.98
CA VAL A 228 8.06 3.59 9.69
C VAL A 228 8.95 4.79 9.41
N LEU A 229 8.94 5.79 10.29
CA LEU A 229 9.61 7.08 10.08
C LEU A 229 11.10 7.10 10.46
N GLY A 230 11.61 6.05 11.10
CA GLY A 230 12.99 5.94 11.55
C GLY A 230 13.22 6.47 12.98
N PRO A 231 14.45 6.30 13.52
CA PRO A 231 14.80 6.72 14.88
C PRO A 231 14.63 8.23 15.09
N TYR A 232 14.95 9.02 14.07
CA TYR A 232 14.86 10.49 14.03
C TYR A 232 13.58 10.96 13.31
N TRP A 233 12.44 10.36 13.65
CA TRP A 233 11.15 10.55 12.95
C TRP A 233 10.75 12.00 12.70
N ALA A 234 11.09 12.93 13.60
CA ALA A 234 10.78 14.35 13.46
C ALA A 234 11.59 15.03 12.34
N LEU A 235 12.86 14.64 12.16
CA LEU A 235 13.71 15.18 11.08
C LEU A 235 13.23 14.74 9.70
N THR A 236 12.56 13.59 9.61
CA THR A 236 11.97 13.09 8.36
C THR A 236 10.96 14.07 7.77
N PHE A 237 10.28 14.85 8.62
CA PHE A 237 9.38 15.90 8.16
C PHE A 237 10.12 17.15 7.70
N ILE A 238 11.31 17.48 8.19
CA ILE A 238 12.05 18.68 7.76
C ILE A 238 12.86 18.40 6.49
N ALA A 239 13.49 17.23 6.45
CA ALA A 239 14.37 16.80 5.39
C ALA A 239 14.10 15.32 5.09
N PRO A 240 13.15 14.99 4.18
CA PRO A 240 12.93 13.63 3.70
C PRO A 240 14.08 13.20 2.76
N THR A 241 15.30 13.32 3.25
CA THR A 241 16.53 13.12 2.51
C THR A 241 16.92 11.65 2.48
N HIS A 242 17.81 11.34 1.55
CA HIS A 242 18.41 10.04 1.29
C HIS A 242 19.43 9.60 2.36
N PHE A 243 19.56 10.29 3.50
CA PHE A 243 20.30 9.77 4.66
C PHE A 243 19.46 8.63 5.26
N VAL A 244 19.55 7.46 4.61
CA VAL A 244 18.75 6.26 4.86
C VAL A 244 19.08 5.72 6.25
N PHE A 245 18.39 6.21 7.27
CA PHE A 245 18.24 5.43 8.49
C PHE A 245 17.25 4.32 8.16
N GLU A 246 17.73 3.14 7.82
CA GLU A 246 16.84 1.98 7.62
C GLU A 246 15.86 1.88 8.81
N PRO A 247 14.58 1.54 8.58
CA PRO A 247 13.68 1.29 9.69
C PRO A 247 14.31 0.29 10.66
N GLU A 248 14.19 0.54 11.97
CA GLU A 248 14.83 -0.28 13.02
C GLU A 248 14.43 -1.76 12.96
N GLU A 249 13.33 -2.09 12.29
CA GLU A 249 12.78 -3.43 12.21
C GLU A 249 13.31 -4.22 11.01
N ASN A 250 13.67 -5.48 11.27
CA ASN A 250 13.99 -6.45 10.24
C ASN A 250 12.71 -6.84 9.45
N PRO A 251 12.65 -6.59 8.13
CA PRO A 251 11.45 -6.85 7.32
C PRO A 251 11.17 -8.34 7.04
N ILE A 252 11.94 -9.25 7.64
CA ILE A 252 11.86 -10.70 7.41
C ILE A 252 11.24 -11.43 8.61
N THR A 253 11.68 -11.12 9.83
CA THR A 253 11.41 -11.97 11.01
C THR A 253 10.30 -11.47 11.95
N TRP A 254 9.95 -10.18 11.90
CA TRP A 254 8.82 -9.58 12.64
C TRP A 254 8.64 -10.07 14.10
N PRO A 255 9.68 -10.04 14.96
CA PRO A 255 9.66 -10.71 16.27
C PRO A 255 8.65 -10.10 17.27
N SER A 256 8.24 -8.85 17.05
CA SER A 256 7.29 -8.14 17.92
C SER A 256 5.83 -8.29 17.48
N ILE A 257 5.55 -9.14 16.48
CA ILE A 257 4.20 -9.37 15.99
C ILE A 257 3.78 -10.79 16.35
N VAL A 258 2.65 -10.89 17.06
CA VAL A 258 2.01 -12.13 17.43
C VAL A 258 0.82 -12.35 16.51
N VAL A 259 0.72 -13.55 15.95
CA VAL A 259 -0.40 -13.94 15.08
C VAL A 259 -1.15 -15.10 15.71
N SER A 260 -2.44 -14.92 15.95
CA SER A 260 -3.38 -15.95 16.39
C SER A 260 -4.44 -16.19 15.32
N LYS A 261 -4.89 -17.44 15.18
CA LYS A 261 -6.12 -17.73 14.45
C LYS A 261 -7.30 -17.41 15.36
N HIS A 262 -8.39 -16.93 14.76
CA HIS A 262 -9.68 -16.85 15.44
C HIS A 262 -10.25 -18.24 15.71
#